data_AF-A0A9P4T312-F1
#
_entry.id   AF-A0A9P4T312-F1
#
_cell.length_a   1.000
_cell.length_b   1.000
_cell.length_c   1.000
_cell.angle_alpha   90.00
_cell.angle_beta   90.00
_cell.angle_gamma   90.00
#
_symmetry.space_group_name_H-M   'P 1'
#
loop_
_entity.id
_entity.type
_entity.pdbx_description
1 polymer ?
#
loop_
_entity_poly.entity_id
_entity_poly.type
_entity_poly.pdbx_seq_one_letter_code
_entity_poly.pdbx_strand_id
1 'polypeptide(L)'
;MRDYPNIIDLSDETVSTVSDYVKWLYAGSMPLTLYNADDIDERDQVAEEAEKVFVTLAEAYVFGEKIVDATYKNAVVRAVAAARSSSKWNMGPESVRIVYDGTPPGSPLRRMIAESLACLAHDDAKKGVGWMSFIDGYSKEALADALKATIRFRCKVDDDALKAANSLDSYLEKE
;
A
#
# COMPACT_ATOMS: atom_id res chain seq x y z
N MET A 1 30.55 -19.10 -18.04
CA MET A 1 29.92 -18.45 -19.21
C MET A 1 28.48 -18.92 -19.23
N ARG A 2 27.46 -18.06 -19.36
CA ARG A 2 26.08 -18.54 -19.46
C ARG A 2 25.88 -19.22 -20.82
N ASP A 3 25.25 -20.40 -20.85
CA ASP A 3 25.05 -21.18 -22.08
C ASP A 3 24.19 -20.43 -23.11
N TYR A 4 23.36 -19.47 -22.67
CA TYR A 4 22.53 -18.63 -23.52
C TYR A 4 22.60 -17.15 -23.09
N PRO A 5 23.59 -16.37 -23.58
CA PRO A 5 23.77 -14.99 -23.15
C PRO A 5 22.62 -14.05 -23.55
N ASN A 6 21.76 -14.46 -24.48
CA ASN A 6 20.63 -13.68 -25.00
C ASN A 6 19.27 -14.12 -24.44
N ILE A 7 19.24 -15.05 -23.47
CA ILE A 7 18.02 -15.51 -22.83
C ILE A 7 18.02 -15.00 -21.39
N ILE A 8 16.98 -14.21 -21.06
CA ILE A 8 16.69 -13.80 -19.69
C ILE A 8 15.63 -14.78 -19.18
N ASP A 9 15.98 -15.55 -18.15
CA ASP A 9 15.03 -16.42 -17.46
C ASP A 9 14.21 -15.59 -16.48
N LEU A 10 12.89 -15.57 -16.70
CA LEU A 10 11.88 -14.89 -15.88
C LEU A 10 10.75 -15.86 -15.52
N SER A 11 11.05 -17.16 -15.42
CA SER A 11 10.06 -18.20 -15.17
C SER A 11 9.34 -18.08 -13.82
N ASP A 12 9.94 -17.38 -12.86
CA ASP A 12 9.34 -17.09 -11.54
C ASP A 12 8.33 -15.93 -11.58
N GLU A 13 8.16 -15.24 -12.72
CA GLU A 13 7.28 -14.10 -12.86
C GLU A 13 6.02 -14.41 -13.68
N THR A 14 4.94 -13.68 -13.39
CA THR A 14 3.74 -13.76 -14.20
C THR A 14 3.94 -13.04 -15.55
N VAL A 15 3.31 -13.58 -16.60
CA VAL A 15 3.36 -13.00 -17.95
C VAL A 15 2.81 -11.56 -17.97
N SER A 16 1.82 -11.25 -17.13
CA SER A 16 1.26 -9.90 -16.98
C SER A 16 2.30 -8.90 -16.50
N THR A 17 3.02 -9.22 -15.42
CA THR A 17 4.04 -8.35 -14.83
C THR A 17 5.15 -8.01 -15.83
N VAL A 18 5.66 -9.02 -16.54
CA VAL A 18 6.68 -8.81 -17.57
C VAL A 18 6.14 -8.01 -18.76
N SER A 19 4.91 -8.29 -19.19
CA SER A 19 4.25 -7.56 -20.27
C SER A 19 4.07 -6.07 -19.93
N ASP A 20 3.68 -5.76 -18.71
CA ASP A 20 3.47 -4.38 -18.26
C ASP A 20 4.78 -3.61 -18.11
N TYR A 21 5.85 -4.28 -17.65
CA TYR A 21 7.19 -3.71 -17.68
C TYR A 21 7.65 -3.42 -19.13
N VAL A 22 7.47 -4.35 -20.07
CA VAL A 22 7.83 -4.14 -21.48
C VAL A 22 7.03 -2.98 -22.08
N LYS A 23 5.72 -2.92 -21.85
CA LYS A 23 4.90 -1.79 -22.31
C LYS A 23 5.41 -0.46 -21.74
N TRP A 24 5.73 -0.42 -20.44
CA TRP A 24 6.30 0.78 -19.82
C TRP A 24 7.65 1.15 -20.45
N LEU A 25 8.54 0.18 -20.69
CA LEU A 25 9.87 0.40 -21.26
C LEU A 25 9.79 1.09 -22.63
N TYR A 26 8.83 0.67 -23.47
CA TYR A 26 8.67 1.20 -24.82
C TYR A 26 7.77 2.44 -24.89
N ALA A 27 6.77 2.57 -24.02
CA ALA A 27 5.84 3.70 -24.03
C ALA A 27 6.29 4.88 -23.15
N GLY A 28 7.16 4.62 -22.16
CA GLY A 28 7.54 5.59 -21.13
C GLY A 28 6.45 5.87 -20.09
N SER A 29 5.29 5.21 -20.20
CA SER A 29 4.15 5.36 -19.28
C SER A 29 3.61 4.01 -18.84
N MET A 30 3.22 3.91 -17.57
CA MET A 30 2.59 2.71 -17.03
C MET A 30 1.20 2.51 -17.66
N PRO A 31 0.87 1.32 -18.20
CA PRO A 31 -0.46 1.02 -18.71
C PRO A 31 -1.42 0.83 -17.54
N LEU A 32 -1.95 1.92 -17.00
CA LEU A 32 -2.89 1.89 -15.87
C LEU A 32 -4.27 2.25 -16.35
N THR A 33 -5.19 1.30 -16.19
CA THR A 33 -6.61 1.61 -16.19
C THR A 33 -6.95 2.14 -14.80
N LEU A 34 -6.89 3.46 -14.64
CA LEU A 34 -7.32 4.09 -13.40
C LEU A 34 -8.84 3.99 -13.30
N TYR A 35 -9.28 3.29 -12.26
CA TYR A 35 -10.68 3.24 -11.86
C TYR A 35 -11.09 4.58 -11.24
N ASN A 36 -12.26 5.10 -11.63
CA ASN A 36 -12.86 6.31 -11.05
C ASN A 36 -13.95 5.90 -10.05
N ALA A 37 -13.81 6.36 -8.81
CA ALA A 37 -14.77 6.06 -7.75
C ALA A 37 -16.19 6.61 -8.02
N ASP A 38 -16.33 7.54 -8.96
CA ASP A 38 -17.60 8.19 -9.26
C ASP A 38 -18.49 7.31 -10.19
N ASP A 39 -17.97 6.17 -10.69
CA ASP A 39 -18.67 5.27 -11.62
C ASP A 39 -19.45 4.12 -10.93
N ILE A 40 -19.29 3.92 -9.62
CA ILE A 40 -19.94 2.82 -8.86
C ILE A 40 -20.52 3.36 -7.55
N ASP A 41 -21.78 2.99 -7.27
CA ASP A 41 -22.51 3.43 -6.07
C ASP A 41 -22.16 2.60 -4.82
N GLU A 42 -21.70 1.35 -4.99
CA GLU A 42 -21.41 0.42 -3.90
C GLU A 42 -19.95 0.50 -3.41
N ARG A 43 -19.77 0.89 -2.14
CA ARG A 43 -18.46 1.06 -1.50
C ARG A 43 -17.61 -0.21 -1.50
N ASP A 44 -18.22 -1.37 -1.31
CA ASP A 44 -17.51 -2.65 -1.26
C ASP A 44 -16.93 -3.00 -2.63
N GLN A 45 -17.68 -2.72 -3.71
CA GLN A 45 -17.21 -2.90 -5.07
C GLN A 45 -16.09 -1.91 -5.43
N VAL A 46 -16.21 -0.64 -4.99
CA VAL A 46 -15.12 0.35 -5.11
C VAL A 46 -13.84 -0.15 -4.44
N ALA A 47 -13.96 -0.72 -3.24
CA ALA A 47 -12.82 -1.25 -2.50
C ALA A 47 -12.16 -2.45 -3.21
N GLU A 48 -12.97 -3.36 -3.76
CA GLU A 48 -12.48 -4.53 -4.51
C GLU A 48 -11.75 -4.12 -5.79
N GLU A 49 -12.34 -3.23 -6.60
CA GLU A 49 -11.73 -2.76 -7.84
C GLU A 49 -10.46 -1.94 -7.59
N ALA A 50 -10.46 -1.09 -6.55
CA ALA A 50 -9.26 -0.38 -6.15
C ALA A 50 -8.14 -1.34 -5.72
N GLU A 51 -8.48 -2.39 -4.95
CA GLU A 51 -7.48 -3.36 -4.50
C GLU A 51 -6.87 -4.15 -5.66
N LYS A 52 -7.64 -4.51 -6.68
CA LYS A 52 -7.10 -5.14 -7.91
C LYS A 52 -6.02 -4.27 -8.56
N VAL A 53 -6.26 -2.97 -8.68
CA VAL A 53 -5.28 -2.01 -9.22
C VAL A 53 -4.04 -1.95 -8.32
N PHE A 54 -4.21 -1.90 -7.01
CA PHE A 54 -3.09 -1.85 -6.07
C PHE A 54 -2.27 -3.15 -6.03
N VAL A 55 -2.90 -4.31 -6.21
CA VAL A 55 -2.22 -5.60 -6.34
C VAL A 55 -1.31 -5.59 -7.57
N THR A 56 -1.82 -5.19 -8.74
CA THR A 56 -0.98 -5.08 -9.97
C THR A 56 0.18 -4.11 -9.77
N LEU A 57 -0.04 -2.98 -9.09
CA LEU A 57 1.03 -2.03 -8.78
C LEU A 57 2.04 -2.57 -7.77
N ALA A 58 1.61 -3.36 -6.78
CA ALA A 58 2.49 -4.01 -5.82
C ALA A 58 3.40 -5.04 -6.51
N GLU A 59 2.84 -5.89 -7.37
CA GLU A 59 3.58 -6.87 -8.18
C GLU A 59 4.60 -6.17 -9.09
N ALA A 60 4.18 -5.11 -9.79
CA ALA A 60 5.07 -4.29 -10.62
C ALA A 60 6.24 -3.70 -9.82
N TYR A 61 5.99 -3.20 -8.61
CA TYR A 61 7.05 -2.65 -7.77
C TYR A 61 8.04 -3.74 -7.31
N VAL A 62 7.53 -4.90 -6.88
CA VAL A 62 8.35 -6.06 -6.49
C VAL A 62 9.20 -6.55 -7.65
N PHE A 63 8.62 -6.62 -8.86
CA PHE A 63 9.39 -6.94 -10.06
C PHE A 63 10.50 -5.92 -10.31
N GLY A 64 10.19 -4.62 -10.19
CA GLY A 64 11.17 -3.54 -10.25
C GLY A 64 12.31 -3.66 -9.23
N GLU A 65 12.04 -4.20 -8.03
CA GLU A 65 13.08 -4.54 -7.05
C GLU A 65 13.98 -5.68 -7.55
N LYS A 66 13.39 -6.74 -8.11
CA LYS A 66 14.14 -7.90 -8.63
C LYS A 66 15.06 -7.52 -9.79
N ILE A 67 14.60 -6.70 -10.73
CA ILE A 67 15.40 -6.24 -11.88
C ILE A 67 16.28 -5.01 -11.57
N VAL A 68 16.18 -4.47 -10.34
CA VAL A 68 16.96 -3.32 -9.86
C VAL A 68 16.76 -2.06 -10.70
N ASP A 69 15.57 -1.88 -11.29
CA ASP A 69 15.24 -0.70 -12.10
C ASP A 69 14.61 0.40 -11.21
N ALA A 70 15.45 1.34 -10.77
CA ALA A 70 14.99 2.47 -9.97
C ALA A 70 14.02 3.41 -10.72
N THR A 71 14.15 3.53 -12.04
CA THR A 71 13.27 4.41 -12.84
C THR A 71 11.88 3.81 -12.90
N TYR A 72 11.79 2.50 -13.13
CA TYR A 72 10.53 1.77 -13.12
C TYR A 72 9.87 1.81 -11.74
N LYS A 73 10.62 1.49 -10.67
CA LYS A 73 10.09 1.59 -9.29
C LYS A 73 9.54 2.97 -8.95
N ASN A 74 10.23 4.03 -9.36
CA ASN A 74 9.75 5.40 -9.16
C ASN A 74 8.49 5.70 -9.97
N ALA A 75 8.36 5.15 -11.19
CA ALA A 75 7.14 5.26 -11.97
C ALA A 75 5.97 4.53 -11.29
N VAL A 76 6.20 3.35 -10.73
CA VAL A 76 5.19 2.59 -9.98
C VAL A 76 4.77 3.34 -8.71
N VAL A 77 5.69 3.94 -7.95
CA VAL A 77 5.33 4.76 -6.77
C VAL A 77 4.44 5.95 -7.16
N ARG A 78 4.74 6.64 -8.26
CA ARG A 78 3.88 7.72 -8.77
C ARG A 78 2.51 7.20 -9.19
N ALA A 79 2.46 6.01 -9.79
CA ALA A 79 1.23 5.34 -10.16
C ALA A 79 0.36 4.98 -8.95
N VAL A 80 0.95 4.47 -7.87
CA VAL A 80 0.23 4.21 -6.60
C VAL A 80 -0.36 5.51 -6.06
N ALA A 81 0.39 6.62 -6.09
CA ALA A 81 -0.13 7.91 -5.67
C ALA A 81 -1.30 8.38 -6.54
N ALA A 82 -1.21 8.22 -7.86
CA ALA A 82 -2.28 8.57 -8.79
C ALA A 82 -3.54 7.70 -8.60
N ALA A 83 -3.36 6.38 -8.44
CA ALA A 83 -4.45 5.44 -8.18
C ALA A 83 -5.19 5.75 -6.87
N ARG A 84 -4.45 6.12 -5.81
CA ARG A 84 -5.07 6.58 -4.56
C ARG A 84 -5.88 7.86 -4.76
N SER A 85 -5.37 8.80 -5.54
CA SER A 85 -6.08 10.05 -5.83
C SER A 85 -7.34 9.85 -6.67
N SER A 86 -7.34 8.93 -7.65
CA SER A 86 -8.50 8.68 -8.52
C SER A 86 -9.57 7.82 -7.84
N SER A 87 -9.17 6.74 -7.17
CA SER A 87 -10.08 5.81 -6.49
C SER A 87 -10.58 6.35 -5.14
N LYS A 88 -9.93 7.39 -4.59
CA LYS A 88 -10.14 7.85 -3.20
C LYS A 88 -9.96 6.71 -2.19
N TRP A 89 -9.17 5.70 -2.54
CA TRP A 89 -8.95 4.47 -1.77
C TRP A 89 -7.47 4.22 -1.50
N ASN A 90 -7.15 3.43 -0.46
CA ASN A 90 -5.77 3.10 -0.11
C ASN A 90 -5.46 1.64 -0.40
N MET A 91 -4.18 1.29 -0.42
CA MET A 91 -3.73 -0.10 -0.55
C MET A 91 -4.32 -0.96 0.57
N GLY A 92 -5.04 -2.01 0.18
CA GLY A 92 -5.64 -2.97 1.07
C GLY A 92 -4.67 -4.07 1.52
N PRO A 93 -5.17 -5.05 2.29
CA PRO A 93 -4.33 -6.07 2.93
C PRO A 93 -3.45 -6.87 1.96
N GLU A 94 -3.99 -7.24 0.80
CA GLU A 94 -3.30 -8.14 -0.14
C GLU A 94 -2.18 -7.41 -0.87
N SER A 95 -2.44 -6.21 -1.38
CA SER A 95 -1.43 -5.38 -2.03
C SER A 95 -0.31 -4.98 -1.06
N VAL A 96 -0.65 -4.65 0.20
CA VAL A 96 0.35 -4.39 1.24
C VAL A 96 1.17 -5.65 1.54
N ARG A 97 0.54 -6.82 1.64
CA ARG A 97 1.24 -8.10 1.85
C ARG A 97 2.26 -8.37 0.75
N ILE A 98 1.88 -8.23 -0.52
CA ILE A 98 2.79 -8.40 -1.67
C ILE A 98 4.01 -7.48 -1.55
N VAL A 99 3.81 -6.20 -1.22
CA VAL A 99 4.94 -5.26 -1.04
C VAL A 99 5.83 -5.67 0.11
N TYR A 100 5.28 -6.06 1.26
CA TYR A 100 6.10 -6.45 2.41
C TYR A 100 6.79 -7.80 2.22
N ASP A 101 6.19 -8.76 1.51
CA ASP A 101 6.84 -10.04 1.23
C ASP A 101 7.93 -9.89 0.16
N GLY A 102 7.73 -9.01 -0.82
CA GLY A 102 8.58 -8.91 -2.01
C GLY A 102 9.65 -7.82 -1.99
N THR A 103 9.76 -7.02 -0.93
CA THR A 103 10.73 -5.90 -0.86
C THR A 103 11.55 -5.96 0.42
N PRO A 104 12.77 -5.39 0.49
CA PRO A 104 13.54 -5.34 1.73
C PRO A 104 13.03 -4.24 2.71
N PRO A 105 13.35 -4.35 4.01
CA PRO A 105 13.09 -3.28 4.97
C PRO A 105 13.65 -1.93 4.51
N GLY A 106 12.88 -0.85 4.68
CA GLY A 106 13.27 0.49 4.27
C GLY A 106 12.99 0.84 2.81
N SER A 107 12.44 -0.09 2.01
CA SER A 107 12.02 0.18 0.63
C SER A 107 11.07 1.40 0.57
N PRO A 108 11.22 2.29 -0.44
CA PRO A 108 10.39 3.48 -0.60
C PRO A 108 8.87 3.23 -0.55
N LEU A 109 8.37 2.16 -1.20
CA LEU A 109 6.93 1.88 -1.21
C LEU A 109 6.41 1.45 0.17
N ARG A 110 7.17 0.65 0.94
CA ARG A 110 6.84 0.33 2.34
C ARG A 110 6.69 1.59 3.19
N ARG A 111 7.60 2.55 3.01
CA ARG A 111 7.57 3.85 3.71
C ARG A 111 6.31 4.65 3.35
N MET A 112 5.98 4.74 2.07
CA MET A 112 4.77 5.42 1.61
C MET A 112 3.49 4.78 2.20
N ILE A 113 3.42 3.44 2.28
CA ILE A 113 2.31 2.72 2.92
C ILE A 113 2.21 3.09 4.40
N ALA A 114 3.32 3.00 5.15
CA ALA A 114 3.35 3.33 6.57
C ALA A 114 2.97 4.78 6.87
N GLU A 115 3.46 5.73 6.08
CA GLU A 115 3.11 7.15 6.23
C GLU A 115 1.64 7.42 5.88
N SER A 116 1.10 6.71 4.88
CA SER A 116 -0.32 6.81 4.52
C SER A 116 -1.21 6.30 5.64
N LEU A 117 -0.89 5.13 6.22
CA LEU A 117 -1.59 4.60 7.40
C LEU A 117 -1.53 5.59 8.56
N ALA A 118 -0.36 6.14 8.85
CA ALA A 118 -0.17 7.04 9.97
C ALA A 118 -0.95 8.36 9.86
N CYS A 119 -1.15 8.87 8.64
CA CYS A 119 -1.78 10.17 8.40
C CYS A 119 -3.26 10.09 7.99
N LEU A 120 -3.68 9.00 7.34
CA LEU A 120 -5.00 8.90 6.69
C LEU A 120 -5.95 7.92 7.37
N ALA A 121 -5.42 6.96 8.15
CA ALA A 121 -6.25 6.01 8.86
C ALA A 121 -7.13 6.75 9.87
N HIS A 122 -8.43 6.45 9.83
CA HIS A 122 -9.44 7.02 10.72
C HIS A 122 -10.52 5.97 10.98
N ASP A 123 -11.27 6.15 12.07
CA ASP A 123 -12.38 5.26 12.41
C ASP A 123 -13.49 5.37 11.35
N ASP A 124 -13.68 4.28 10.61
CA ASP A 124 -14.74 4.11 9.64
C ASP A 124 -15.58 2.86 9.90
N ALA A 125 -15.60 2.34 11.14
CA ALA A 125 -16.34 1.14 11.53
C ALA A 125 -17.84 1.17 11.15
N LYS A 126 -18.44 2.37 11.10
CA LYS A 126 -19.85 2.57 10.72
C LYS A 126 -20.10 2.55 9.21
N LYS A 127 -19.05 2.51 8.39
CA LYS A 127 -19.14 2.65 6.92
C LYS A 127 -18.93 1.33 6.18
N GLY A 128 -18.83 0.20 6.87
CA GLY A 128 -18.57 -1.10 6.25
C GLY A 128 -17.09 -1.29 5.95
N VAL A 129 -16.75 -1.63 4.71
CA VAL A 129 -15.35 -1.88 4.29
C VAL A 129 -14.52 -0.60 4.38
N GLY A 130 -13.32 -0.71 4.95
CA GLY A 130 -12.41 0.40 5.17
C GLY A 130 -11.25 0.09 6.11
N TRP A 131 -10.73 1.12 6.77
CA TRP A 131 -9.56 1.03 7.65
C TRP A 131 -9.74 0.01 8.78
N MET A 132 -10.88 0.06 9.47
CA MET A 132 -11.12 -0.83 10.61
C MET A 132 -11.23 -2.30 10.19
N SER A 133 -11.68 -2.59 8.97
CA SER A 133 -11.67 -3.95 8.44
C SER A 133 -10.31 -4.39 7.88
N PHE A 134 -9.50 -3.45 7.38
CA PHE A 134 -8.23 -3.76 6.72
C PHE A 134 -7.08 -3.95 7.70
N ILE A 135 -7.14 -3.30 8.86
CA ILE A 135 -6.03 -3.29 9.81
C ILE A 135 -5.65 -4.70 10.29
N ASP A 136 -6.63 -5.58 10.43
CA ASP A 136 -6.44 -6.97 10.84
C ASP A 136 -5.77 -7.84 9.76
N GLY A 137 -5.89 -7.43 8.49
CA GLY A 137 -5.28 -8.12 7.37
C GLY A 137 -3.84 -7.71 7.08
N TYR A 138 -3.35 -6.60 7.65
CA TYR A 138 -1.99 -6.14 7.41
C TYR A 138 -0.95 -6.98 8.15
N SER A 139 0.23 -7.13 7.54
CA SER A 139 1.36 -7.81 8.18
C SER A 139 1.82 -7.07 9.44
N LYS A 140 2.34 -7.82 10.42
CA LYS A 140 2.87 -7.24 11.66
C LYS A 140 3.97 -6.21 11.41
N GLU A 141 4.78 -6.42 10.37
CA GLU A 141 5.81 -5.47 9.95
C GLU A 141 5.20 -4.15 9.46
N ALA A 142 4.15 -4.23 8.63
CA ALA A 142 3.47 -3.04 8.12
C ALA A 142 2.83 -2.22 9.24
N LEU A 143 2.19 -2.89 10.20
CA LEU A 143 1.61 -2.25 11.38
C LEU A 143 2.70 -1.62 12.27
N ALA A 144 3.83 -2.28 12.45
CA ALA A 144 4.95 -1.74 13.22
C ALA A 144 5.56 -0.50 12.56
N ASP A 145 5.72 -0.49 11.24
CA ASP A 145 6.24 0.66 10.51
C ASP A 145 5.24 1.82 10.48
N ALA A 146 3.95 1.52 10.35
CA ALA A 146 2.88 2.51 10.49
C ALA A 146 2.90 3.16 11.88
N LEU A 147 3.02 2.37 12.95
CA LEU A 147 3.09 2.90 14.32
C LEU A 147 4.33 3.78 14.53
N LYS A 148 5.49 3.38 14.00
CA LYS A 148 6.71 4.23 14.01
C LYS A 148 6.46 5.54 13.25
N ALA A 149 5.80 5.50 12.10
CA ALA A 149 5.44 6.69 11.34
C ALA A 149 4.47 7.58 12.12
N THR A 150 3.44 7.03 12.75
CA THR A 150 2.51 7.75 13.63
C THR A 150 3.25 8.46 14.76
N ILE A 151 4.19 7.79 15.43
CA ILE A 151 4.99 8.41 16.51
C ILE A 151 5.82 9.59 15.98
N ARG A 152 6.36 9.50 14.76
CA ARG A 152 7.12 10.59 14.14
C ARG A 152 6.25 11.81 13.81
N PHE A 153 5.00 11.59 13.42
CA PHE A 153 4.06 12.68 13.09
C PHE A 153 3.33 13.24 14.30
N ARG A 154 3.18 12.47 15.37
CA ARG A 154 2.52 12.94 16.60
C ARG A 154 3.35 14.05 17.26
N CYS A 155 2.71 15.19 17.45
CA CYS A 155 3.26 16.23 18.32
C CYS A 155 3.27 15.73 19.77
N LYS A 156 4.25 16.21 20.57
CA LYS A 156 4.30 15.91 22.01
C LYS A 156 3.03 16.45 22.66
N VAL A 157 2.22 15.56 23.22
CA VAL A 157 1.00 15.92 23.95
C VAL A 157 1.43 16.53 25.29
N ASP A 158 0.77 17.62 25.69
CA ASP A 158 0.95 18.22 27.01
C ASP A 158 0.46 17.25 28.10
N ASP A 159 1.24 17.10 29.19
CA ASP A 159 0.97 16.12 30.24
C ASP A 159 -0.40 16.34 30.90
N ASP A 160 -0.91 17.58 30.89
CA ASP A 160 -2.22 17.91 31.43
C ASP A 160 -3.38 17.49 30.50
N ALA A 161 -3.17 17.49 29.19
CA ALA A 161 -4.15 16.96 28.23
C ALA A 161 -4.23 15.42 28.29
N LEU A 162 -3.11 14.75 28.60
CA LEU A 162 -3.05 13.29 28.76
C LEU A 162 -3.85 12.82 29.98
N LYS A 163 -3.79 13.55 31.10
CA LYS A 163 -4.58 13.26 32.31
C LYS A 163 -6.08 13.42 32.10
N ALA A 164 -6.49 14.42 31.30
CA ALA A 164 -7.90 14.64 30.99
C ALA A 164 -8.48 13.56 30.04
N ALA A 165 -7.67 13.05 29.10
CA ALA A 165 -8.10 12.01 28.16
C ALA A 165 -8.14 10.60 28.79
N ASN A 166 -7.29 10.32 29.77
CA ASN A 166 -7.15 8.99 30.40
C ASN A 166 -7.76 8.95 31.80
N SER A 167 -9.06 9.19 31.93
CA SER A 167 -9.73 8.90 33.20
C SER A 167 -9.68 7.40 33.45
N LEU A 168 -9.08 6.98 34.57
CA LEU A 168 -8.95 5.56 34.94
C LEU A 168 -10.32 4.85 34.95
N ASP A 169 -11.38 5.60 35.28
CA ASP A 169 -12.76 5.13 35.35
C ASP A 169 -13.30 4.60 34.02
N SER A 170 -12.77 5.02 32.86
CA SER A 170 -13.18 4.45 31.57
C SER A 170 -12.61 3.06 31.30
N TYR A 171 -11.63 2.62 32.11
CA TYR A 171 -10.94 1.33 31.97
C TYR A 171 -11.29 0.33 33.07
N LEU A 172 -11.98 0.78 34.13
CA LEU A 172 -12.42 -0.10 35.21
C LEU A 172 -13.62 -0.93 34.74
N GLU A 173 -13.55 -2.24 35.00
CA GLU A 173 -14.67 -3.15 34.78
C GLU A 173 -15.82 -2.75 35.72
N LYS A 174 -17.03 -2.67 35.17
CA LYS A 174 -18.23 -2.38 35.96
C LYS A 174 -18.71 -3.70 36.57
N GLU A 175 -18.77 -3.74 37.90
CA GLU A 175 -19.40 -4.84 38.66
C GLU A 175 -20.90 -4.96 38.37
#